data_AF-A0A1E7FN09-F1
#
_entry.id   AF-A0A1E7FN09-F1
#
_cell.length_a   1.000
_cell.length_b   1.000
_cell.length_c   1.000
_cell.angle_alpha   90.00
_cell.angle_beta   90.00
_cell.angle_gamma   90.00
#
_symmetry.space_group_name_H-M   'P 1'
#
loop_
_entity.id
_entity.type
_entity.pdbx_description
1 polymer ?
#
loop_
_entity_poly.entity_id
_entity_poly.type
_entity_poly.pdbx_seq_one_letter_code
_entity_poly.pdbx_strand_id
1 'polypeptide(L)'
;MMPSLLNTIIASLQVLFIFSALTIEKEYCLGPLDPTSNGLLVKQTYDFSIKYNPLFHNRPEWIVSATCIHANYFWIVYSLIFFMAITDGWNKTDNKMYTLLRQVIVPTLLGCKLNAILFYHYMEFTSDTPPPNLIAYFSAEGSYLISIGLVYYKLFTSATTIATATTTVSASSSAASNAKQE
;
A
#
# COMPACT_ATOMS: atom_id res chain seq x y z
N MET A 1 19.47 11.50 8.87
CA MET A 1 19.57 11.34 7.40
C MET A 1 18.18 11.63 6.84
N MET A 2 18.00 12.58 5.93
CA MET A 2 16.69 12.88 5.36
C MET A 2 16.27 11.76 4.40
N PRO A 3 15.00 11.30 4.44
CA PRO A 3 14.51 10.32 3.47
C PRO A 3 14.61 10.87 2.04
N SER A 4 14.91 10.00 1.07
CA SER A 4 14.81 10.36 -0.35
C SER A 4 13.38 10.83 -0.69
N LEU A 5 13.24 11.68 -1.72
CA LEU A 5 11.92 12.16 -2.18
C LEU A 5 10.92 11.02 -2.37
N LEU A 6 11.37 9.91 -2.97
CA LEU A 6 10.54 8.72 -3.17
C LEU A 6 10.10 8.07 -1.84
N ASN A 7 10.99 7.97 -0.84
CA ASN A 7 10.63 7.49 0.49
C ASN A 7 9.61 8.41 1.15
N THR A 8 9.77 9.73 1.02
CA THR A 8 8.82 10.71 1.55
C THR A 8 7.44 10.56 0.91
N ILE A 9 7.37 10.41 -0.42
CA ILE A 9 6.10 10.19 -1.13
C ILE A 9 5.42 8.89 -0.66
N ILE A 10 6.17 7.78 -0.59
CA ILE A 10 5.64 6.50 -0.11
C ILE A 10 5.10 6.63 1.32
N ALA A 11 5.87 7.27 2.21
CA ALA A 11 5.49 7.49 3.60
C ALA A 11 4.21 8.34 3.71
N SER A 12 4.11 9.44 2.96
CA SER A 12 2.91 10.30 2.95
C SER A 12 1.67 9.55 2.47
N LEU A 13 1.79 8.71 1.44
CA LEU A 13 0.69 7.86 0.97
C LEU A 13 0.25 6.85 2.04
N GLN A 14 1.20 6.24 2.77
CA GLN A 14 0.84 5.32 3.86
C GLN A 14 0.06 6.04 4.97
N VAL A 15 0.45 7.27 5.33
CA VAL A 15 -0.26 8.08 6.32
C VAL A 15 -1.70 8.34 5.86
N LEU A 16 -1.90 8.69 4.58
CA LEU A 16 -3.23 8.88 4.00
C LEU A 16 -4.09 7.62 4.14
N PHE A 17 -3.53 6.44 3.87
CA PHE A 17 -4.29 5.18 3.93
C PHE A 17 -4.59 4.73 5.36
N ILE A 18 -3.65 4.92 6.29
CA ILE A 18 -3.89 4.69 7.72
C ILE A 18 -5.03 5.59 8.18
N PHE A 19 -5.00 6.86 7.78
CA PHE A 19 -6.04 7.81 8.12
C PHE A 19 -7.41 7.40 7.55
N SER A 20 -7.48 7.01 6.27
CA SER A 20 -8.71 6.46 5.66
C SER A 20 -9.24 5.23 6.42
N ALA A 21 -8.36 4.28 6.71
CA ALA A 21 -8.70 3.03 7.40
C ALA A 21 -9.28 3.27 8.81
N LEU A 22 -8.69 4.19 9.57
CA LEU A 22 -9.07 4.46 10.96
C LEU A 22 -10.24 5.43 11.12
N THR A 23 -10.60 6.16 10.05
CA THR A 23 -11.70 7.14 10.07
C THR A 23 -12.89 6.62 9.27
N ILE A 24 -12.92 6.87 7.98
CA ILE A 24 -14.04 6.60 7.07
C ILE A 24 -14.40 5.11 7.08
N GLU A 25 -13.40 4.24 6.93
CA GLU A 25 -13.66 2.82 6.69
C GLU A 25 -14.04 2.06 7.95
N LYS A 26 -13.55 2.51 9.11
CA LYS A 26 -14.00 2.00 10.39
C LYS A 26 -15.48 2.28 10.62
N GLU A 27 -15.93 3.50 10.35
CA GLU A 27 -17.35 3.88 10.44
C GLU A 27 -18.19 3.08 9.44
N TYR A 28 -17.71 2.93 8.20
CA TYR A 28 -18.38 2.13 7.17
C TYR A 28 -18.56 0.65 7.56
N CYS A 29 -17.57 0.10 8.29
CA CYS A 29 -17.62 -1.27 8.76
C CYS A 29 -18.69 -1.49 9.84
N LEU A 30 -18.96 -0.46 10.66
CA LEU A 30 -19.97 -0.54 11.72
C LEU A 30 -21.41 -0.45 11.18
N GLY A 31 -21.60 0.18 10.03
CA GLY A 31 -22.93 0.36 9.44
C GLY A 31 -22.93 1.26 8.22
N PRO A 32 -24.11 1.58 7.67
CA PRO A 32 -24.24 2.63 6.68
C PRO A 32 -23.67 3.95 7.21
N LEU A 33 -22.97 4.69 6.34
CA LEU A 33 -22.46 6.01 6.72
C LEU A 33 -23.64 6.94 6.98
N ASP A 34 -23.71 7.47 8.20
CA ASP A 34 -24.70 8.47 8.58
C ASP A 34 -24.15 9.87 8.29
N PRO A 35 -24.78 10.68 7.41
CA PRO A 35 -24.33 12.03 7.10
C PRO A 35 -24.41 12.99 8.29
N THR A 36 -25.11 12.62 9.36
CA THR A 36 -25.20 13.37 10.62
C THR A 36 -24.17 12.94 11.66
N SER A 37 -23.35 11.92 11.37
CA SER A 37 -22.27 11.47 12.24
C SER A 37 -21.22 12.56 12.46
N ASN A 38 -20.73 12.65 13.70
CA ASN A 38 -19.58 13.48 14.05
C ASN A 38 -18.23 12.86 13.63
N GLY A 39 -18.26 11.69 12.98
CA GLY A 39 -17.08 11.01 12.47
C GLY A 39 -16.36 11.84 11.41
N LEU A 40 -15.03 11.84 11.49
CA LEU A 40 -14.19 12.64 10.59
C LEU A 40 -14.33 12.17 9.14
N LEU A 41 -14.62 13.11 8.23
CA LEU A 41 -14.86 12.87 6.79
C LEU A 41 -16.08 12.01 6.43
N VAL A 42 -16.88 11.54 7.40
CA VAL A 42 -18.03 10.65 7.12
C VAL A 42 -19.05 11.32 6.19
N LYS A 43 -19.43 12.57 6.49
CA LYS A 43 -20.37 13.31 5.67
C LYS A 43 -19.84 13.53 4.25
N GLN A 44 -18.57 13.91 4.12
CA GLN A 44 -17.93 14.13 2.82
C GLN A 44 -17.88 12.85 1.99
N THR A 45 -17.55 11.71 2.62
CA THR A 45 -17.57 10.41 1.96
C THR A 45 -18.98 9.99 1.59
N TYR A 46 -19.97 10.22 2.46
CA TYR A 46 -21.38 9.96 2.16
C TYR A 46 -21.82 10.73 0.90
N ASP A 47 -21.62 12.05 0.89
CA ASP A 47 -21.98 12.93 -0.23
C ASP A 47 -21.25 12.52 -1.52
N PHE A 48 -19.98 12.14 -1.42
CA PHE A 48 -19.20 11.63 -2.55
C PHE A 48 -19.75 10.30 -3.07
N SER A 49 -20.05 9.35 -2.18
CA SER A 49 -20.51 8.01 -2.54
C SER A 49 -21.85 8.05 -3.26
N ILE A 50 -22.83 8.81 -2.77
CA ILE A 50 -24.12 8.95 -3.45
C ILE A 50 -23.94 9.47 -4.88
N LYS A 51 -23.00 10.40 -5.08
CA LYS A 51 -22.83 11.06 -6.37
C LYS A 51 -21.96 10.28 -7.36
N TYR A 52 -20.90 9.64 -6.89
CA TYR A 52 -19.83 9.11 -7.75
C TYR A 52 -19.50 7.64 -7.51
N ASN A 53 -19.95 7.04 -6.40
CA ASN A 53 -19.74 5.63 -6.08
C ASN A 53 -20.99 5.02 -5.43
N PRO A 54 -22.09 4.86 -6.20
CA PRO A 54 -23.35 4.38 -5.66
C PRO A 54 -23.28 2.95 -5.12
N LEU A 55 -22.37 2.11 -5.62
CA LEU A 55 -22.14 0.77 -5.09
C LEU A 55 -21.61 0.81 -3.65
N PHE A 56 -20.68 1.72 -3.36
CA PHE A 56 -20.21 1.93 -2.00
C PHE A 56 -21.35 2.33 -1.06
N HIS A 57 -22.29 3.17 -1.53
CA HIS A 57 -23.48 3.53 -0.77
C HIS A 57 -24.47 2.35 -0.61
N ASN A 58 -24.60 1.49 -1.61
CA ASN A 58 -25.48 0.31 -1.59
C ASN A 58 -24.95 -0.83 -0.71
N ARG A 59 -23.67 -0.80 -0.33
CA ARG A 59 -23.02 -1.72 0.63
C ARG A 59 -23.23 -3.21 0.33
N PRO A 60 -22.92 -3.71 -0.89
CA PRO A 60 -22.91 -5.14 -1.12
C PRO A 60 -21.90 -5.82 -0.18
N GLU A 61 -22.20 -7.06 0.24
CA GLU A 61 -21.45 -7.75 1.30
C GLU A 61 -19.94 -7.85 1.05
N TRP A 62 -19.53 -7.96 -0.22
CA TRP A 62 -18.12 -8.03 -0.60
C TRP A 62 -17.38 -6.69 -0.42
N ILE A 63 -18.04 -5.53 -0.66
CA ILE A 63 -17.47 -4.20 -0.35
C ILE A 63 -17.34 -4.06 1.16
N VAL A 64 -18.41 -4.38 1.90
CA VAL A 64 -18.42 -4.31 3.37
C VAL A 64 -17.28 -5.14 3.95
N SER A 65 -17.13 -6.38 3.49
CA SER A 65 -16.06 -7.28 3.93
C SER A 65 -14.67 -6.71 3.61
N ALA A 66 -14.45 -6.22 2.40
CA ALA A 66 -13.18 -5.65 1.98
C ALA A 66 -12.81 -4.39 2.80
N THR A 67 -13.76 -3.48 2.99
CA THR A 67 -13.58 -2.26 3.80
C THR A 67 -13.35 -2.59 5.28
N CYS A 68 -14.07 -3.57 5.84
CA CYS A 68 -13.83 -4.04 7.20
C CYS A 68 -12.44 -4.65 7.38
N ILE A 69 -11.99 -5.49 6.45
CA ILE A 69 -10.64 -6.06 6.49
C ILE A 69 -9.61 -4.92 6.41
N HIS A 70 -9.86 -3.92 5.55
CA HIS A 70 -8.97 -2.79 5.41
C HIS A 70 -8.87 -1.95 6.69
N ALA A 71 -10.01 -1.60 7.27
CA ALA A 71 -10.10 -0.84 8.52
C ALA A 71 -9.43 -1.56 9.71
N ASN A 72 -9.54 -2.89 9.80
CA ASN A 72 -9.04 -3.64 10.96
C ASN A 72 -7.59 -4.11 10.80
N TYR A 73 -7.13 -4.42 9.58
CA TYR A 73 -5.83 -5.08 9.37
C TYR A 73 -4.84 -4.26 8.53
N PHE A 74 -5.30 -3.57 7.48
CA PHE A 74 -4.38 -2.95 6.53
C PHE A 74 -3.66 -1.73 7.08
N TRP A 75 -4.20 -1.02 8.08
CA TRP A 75 -3.49 0.07 8.75
C TRP A 75 -2.15 -0.38 9.37
N ILE A 76 -2.04 -1.63 9.82
CA ILE A 76 -0.80 -2.21 10.34
C ILE A 76 0.20 -2.37 9.18
N VAL A 77 -0.27 -2.86 8.03
CA VAL A 77 0.56 -3.04 6.84
C VAL A 77 1.12 -1.71 6.34
N TYR A 78 0.27 -0.68 6.27
CA TYR A 78 0.70 0.67 5.91
C TYR A 78 1.67 1.24 6.93
N SER A 79 1.48 0.97 8.22
CA SER A 79 2.44 1.37 9.25
C SER A 79 3.81 0.72 9.04
N LEU A 80 3.86 -0.58 8.71
CA LEU A 80 5.12 -1.27 8.40
C LEU A 80 5.84 -0.63 7.20
N ILE A 81 5.10 -0.37 6.11
CA ILE A 81 5.66 0.28 4.90
C ILE A 81 6.11 1.70 5.21
N PHE A 82 5.35 2.45 6.01
CA PHE A 82 5.72 3.79 6.49
C PHE A 82 7.05 3.75 7.26
N PHE A 83 7.18 2.84 8.23
CA PHE A 83 8.40 2.66 9.01
C PHE A 83 9.59 2.27 8.12
N MET A 84 9.38 1.37 7.15
CA MET A 84 10.42 1.04 6.17
C MET A 84 10.85 2.26 5.35
N ALA A 85 9.91 3.11 4.93
CA ALA A 85 10.21 4.31 4.15
C ALA A 85 11.00 5.36 4.95
N ILE A 86 10.58 5.70 6.17
CA ILE A 86 11.25 6.75 6.96
C ILE A 86 12.60 6.32 7.51
N THR A 87 12.81 5.02 7.73
CA THR A 87 14.07 4.48 8.26
C THR A 87 15.04 4.01 7.17
N ASP A 88 14.66 4.17 5.91
CA ASP A 88 15.32 3.57 4.74
C ASP A 88 15.58 2.05 4.91
N GLY A 89 14.60 1.37 5.49
CA GLY A 89 14.63 -0.07 5.78
C GLY A 89 14.80 -0.95 4.54
N TRP A 90 14.51 -0.42 3.35
CA TRP A 90 14.69 -1.12 2.07
C TRP A 90 16.13 -1.60 1.85
N ASN A 91 17.11 -0.82 2.33
CA ASN A 91 18.54 -1.05 2.08
C ASN A 91 19.25 -1.70 3.28
N LYS A 92 18.55 -1.97 4.39
CA LYS A 92 19.15 -2.56 5.60
C LYS A 92 19.22 -4.08 5.49
N THR A 93 20.36 -4.59 5.00
CA THR A 93 20.64 -6.02 4.86
C THR A 93 21.02 -6.70 6.17
N ASP A 94 21.66 -5.96 7.07
CA ASP A 94 22.26 -6.55 8.29
C ASP A 94 21.21 -6.84 9.37
N ASN A 95 20.01 -6.29 9.19
CA ASN A 95 18.89 -6.48 10.10
C ASN A 95 17.90 -7.51 9.51
N LYS A 96 17.81 -8.66 10.20
CA LYS A 96 16.95 -9.79 9.80
C LYS A 96 15.47 -9.39 9.71
N MET A 97 14.99 -8.49 10.56
CA MET A 97 13.61 -8.02 10.53
C MET A 97 13.31 -7.25 9.23
N TYR A 98 14.16 -6.30 8.84
CA TYR A 98 13.98 -5.56 7.59
C TYR A 98 14.09 -6.47 6.35
N THR A 99 14.95 -7.49 6.42
CA THR A 99 15.07 -8.48 5.34
C THR A 99 13.79 -9.29 5.20
N LEU A 100 13.22 -9.80 6.30
CA LEU A 100 11.94 -10.52 6.31
C LEU A 100 10.79 -9.64 5.82
N LEU A 101 10.73 -8.38 6.29
CA LEU A 101 9.72 -7.42 5.87
C LEU A 101 9.78 -7.19 4.36
N ARG A 102 10.98 -6.93 3.82
CA ARG A 102 11.20 -6.64 2.40
C ARG A 102 10.94 -7.84 1.49
N GLN A 103 11.37 -9.04 1.88
CA GLN A 103 11.35 -10.20 0.98
C GLN A 103 10.07 -11.00 1.04
N VAL A 104 9.38 -11.01 2.18
CA VAL A 104 8.24 -11.89 2.41
C VAL A 104 6.99 -11.10 2.75
N ILE A 105 7.03 -10.35 3.85
CA ILE A 105 5.81 -9.78 4.44
C ILE A 105 5.21 -8.70 3.55
N VAL A 106 5.98 -7.67 3.19
CA VAL A 106 5.48 -6.54 2.39
C VAL A 106 5.05 -6.99 0.98
N PRO A 107 5.83 -7.78 0.22
CA PRO A 107 5.38 -8.28 -1.08
C PRO A 107 4.09 -9.12 -1.00
N THR A 108 3.97 -10.00 -0.01
CA THR A 108 2.77 -10.83 0.15
C THR A 108 1.53 -9.98 0.43
N LEU A 109 1.62 -9.05 1.40
CA LEU A 109 0.50 -8.22 1.80
C LEU A 109 0.10 -7.21 0.71
N LEU A 110 1.09 -6.64 -0.01
CA LEU A 110 0.82 -5.82 -1.19
C LEU A 110 0.19 -6.63 -2.33
N GLY A 111 0.63 -7.87 -2.55
CA GLY A 111 0.00 -8.78 -3.50
C GLY A 111 -1.46 -9.05 -3.16
N CYS A 112 -1.77 -9.32 -1.89
CA CYS A 112 -3.15 -9.46 -1.41
C CYS A 112 -3.97 -8.18 -1.65
N LYS A 113 -3.43 -6.99 -1.32
CA LYS A 113 -4.11 -5.71 -1.57
C LYS A 113 -4.35 -5.46 -3.05
N LEU A 114 -3.35 -5.72 -3.89
CA LEU A 114 -3.47 -5.56 -5.33
C LEU A 114 -4.55 -6.48 -5.89
N ASN A 115 -4.57 -7.75 -5.48
CA ASN A 115 -5.62 -8.69 -5.88
C ASN A 115 -7.01 -8.21 -5.44
N ALA A 116 -7.14 -7.71 -4.21
CA ALA A 116 -8.40 -7.16 -3.70
C ALA A 116 -8.86 -5.94 -4.50
N ILE A 117 -7.95 -5.02 -4.85
CA ILE A 117 -8.26 -3.85 -5.68
C ILE A 117 -8.69 -4.29 -7.08
N LEU A 118 -7.97 -5.22 -7.71
CA LEU A 118 -8.32 -5.72 -9.05
C LEU A 118 -9.67 -6.44 -9.05
N PHE A 119 -9.96 -7.22 -8.01
CA PHE A 119 -11.26 -7.82 -7.81
C PHE A 119 -12.36 -6.75 -7.64
N TYR A 120 -12.12 -5.73 -6.80
CA TYR A 120 -13.02 -4.60 -6.63
C TYR A 120 -13.31 -3.90 -7.96
N HIS A 121 -12.27 -3.61 -8.75
CA HIS A 121 -12.43 -3.01 -10.08
C HIS A 121 -13.26 -3.90 -11.00
N TYR A 122 -12.94 -5.19 -11.05
CA TYR A 122 -13.70 -6.14 -11.86
C TYR A 122 -15.19 -6.15 -11.48
N MET A 123 -15.50 -6.27 -10.20
CA MET A 123 -16.89 -6.30 -9.71
C MET A 123 -17.62 -4.98 -9.98
N GLU A 124 -16.97 -3.85 -9.75
CA GLU A 124 -17.56 -2.53 -9.98
C GLU A 124 -17.89 -2.31 -11.47
N PHE A 125 -16.95 -2.61 -12.38
CA PHE A 125 -17.13 -2.41 -13.82
C PHE A 125 -17.98 -3.47 -14.52
N THR A 126 -18.21 -4.63 -13.89
CA THR A 126 -19.11 -5.67 -14.40
C THR A 126 -20.49 -5.66 -13.74
N SER A 127 -20.71 -4.79 -12.74
CA SER A 127 -22.00 -4.61 -12.09
C SER A 127 -23.03 -3.92 -12.99
N ASP A 128 -24.30 -4.01 -12.59
CA ASP A 128 -25.40 -3.26 -13.22
C ASP A 128 -25.30 -1.74 -13.01
N THR A 129 -24.42 -1.28 -12.10
CA THR A 129 -24.25 0.13 -11.73
C THR A 129 -22.78 0.53 -11.76
N PRO A 130 -22.14 0.60 -12.95
CA PRO A 130 -20.74 0.99 -13.06
C PRO A 130 -20.51 2.45 -12.67
N PRO A 131 -19.25 2.86 -12.40
CA PRO A 131 -18.95 4.21 -11.92
C PRO A 131 -19.38 5.28 -12.94
N PRO A 132 -20.22 6.25 -12.54
CA PRO A 132 -20.71 7.28 -13.46
C PRO A 132 -19.62 8.29 -13.85
N ASN A 133 -18.50 8.34 -13.12
CA ASN A 133 -17.39 9.24 -13.39
C ASN A 133 -16.05 8.57 -13.06
N LEU A 134 -15.26 8.27 -14.10
CA LEU A 134 -13.96 7.60 -13.95
C LEU A 134 -12.93 8.43 -13.20
N ILE A 135 -12.93 9.76 -13.36
CA ILE A 135 -11.98 10.64 -12.67
C ILE A 135 -12.22 10.60 -11.16
N ALA A 136 -13.49 10.71 -10.74
CA ALA A 136 -13.86 10.60 -9.34
C ALA A 136 -13.53 9.21 -8.80
N TYR A 137 -13.89 8.15 -9.52
CA TYR A 137 -13.57 6.77 -9.15
C TYR A 137 -12.06 6.56 -8.91
N PHE A 138 -11.22 6.92 -9.88
CA PHE A 138 -9.77 6.77 -9.75
C PHE A 138 -9.14 7.79 -8.79
N SER A 139 -9.80 8.89 -8.44
CA SER A 139 -9.29 9.81 -7.41
C SER A 139 -9.30 9.17 -6.01
N ALA A 140 -10.26 8.28 -5.73
CA ALA A 140 -10.31 7.51 -4.50
C ALA A 140 -9.35 6.30 -4.57
N GLU A 141 -9.48 5.47 -5.61
CA GLU A 141 -8.78 4.19 -5.68
C GLU A 141 -7.35 4.28 -6.28
N GLY A 142 -7.11 5.24 -7.16
CA GLY A 142 -5.86 5.36 -7.91
C GLY A 142 -4.65 5.65 -7.04
N SER A 143 -4.85 6.32 -5.91
CA SER A 143 -3.78 6.57 -4.94
C SER A 143 -3.18 5.26 -4.40
N TYR A 144 -4.01 4.23 -4.16
CA TYR A 144 -3.54 2.90 -3.76
C TYR A 144 -2.71 2.23 -4.85
N LEU A 145 -3.17 2.28 -6.11
CA LEU A 145 -2.43 1.71 -7.25
C LEU A 145 -1.07 2.36 -7.44
N ILE A 146 -1.01 3.70 -7.35
CA ILE A 146 0.24 4.46 -7.39
C ILE A 146 1.16 4.01 -6.25
N SER A 147 0.64 3.94 -5.02
CA SER A 147 1.45 3.52 -3.88
C SER A 147 2.00 2.11 -4.03
N ILE A 148 1.19 1.15 -4.46
CA ILE A 148 1.61 -0.22 -4.73
C ILE A 148 2.74 -0.23 -5.76
N GLY A 149 2.59 0.51 -6.87
CA GLY A 149 3.63 0.63 -7.90
C GLY A 149 4.94 1.21 -7.37
N LEU A 150 4.87 2.27 -6.55
CA LEU A 150 6.06 2.89 -5.96
C LEU A 150 6.76 1.97 -4.96
N VAL A 151 6.01 1.22 -4.15
CA VAL A 151 6.60 0.27 -3.19
C VAL A 151 7.23 -0.90 -3.93
N TYR A 152 6.58 -1.47 -4.96
CA TYR A 152 7.20 -2.50 -5.78
C TYR A 152 8.48 -1.99 -6.46
N TYR A 153 8.43 -0.80 -7.05
CA TYR A 153 9.62 -0.18 -7.65
C TYR A 153 10.77 -0.09 -6.64
N LYS A 154 10.48 0.31 -5.39
CA LYS A 154 11.48 0.33 -4.31
C LYS A 154 12.01 -1.06 -3.94
N LEU A 155 11.12 -2.04 -3.79
CA LEU A 155 11.50 -3.43 -3.51
C LEU A 155 12.46 -3.97 -4.58
N PHE A 156 12.13 -3.76 -5.86
CA PHE A 156 12.94 -4.22 -6.99
C PHE A 156 14.28 -3.50 -7.07
N THR A 157 14.29 -2.16 -7.01
CA THR A 157 15.53 -1.38 -7.14
C THR A 157 16.49 -1.66 -5.99
N SER A 158 16.01 -1.76 -4.75
CA SER A 158 16.86 -2.13 -3.60
C SER A 158 17.39 -3.57 -3.72
N ALA A 159 16.59 -4.53 -4.20
CA ALA A 159 17.06 -5.90 -4.41
C ALA A 159 18.19 -5.96 -5.45
N THR A 160 18.06 -5.24 -6.57
CA THR A 160 19.09 -5.16 -7.61
C THR A 160 20.37 -4.52 -7.09
N THR A 161 20.29 -3.42 -6.33
CA THR A 161 21.46 -2.77 -5.74
C THR A 161 22.22 -3.71 -4.79
N ILE A 162 21.49 -4.46 -3.97
CA ILE A 162 22.10 -5.41 -3.01
C ILE A 162 22.75 -6.59 -3.74
N ALA A 163 22.11 -7.13 -4.77
CA ALA A 163 22.67 -8.22 -5.58
C ALA A 163 23.99 -7.78 -6.24
N THR A 164 24.01 -6.60 -6.87
CA THR A 164 25.23 -6.05 -7.49
C THR A 164 26.34 -5.83 -6.46
N ALA A 165 26.03 -5.26 -5.29
CA ALA A 165 27.02 -5.06 -4.23
C ALA A 165 27.64 -6.38 -3.74
N THR A 166 26.82 -7.42 -3.61
CA THR A 166 27.28 -8.77 -3.17
C THR A 166 28.22 -9.41 -4.19
N THR A 167 27.91 -9.29 -5.48
CA THR A 167 28.75 -9.82 -6.57
C THR A 167 30.11 -9.13 -6.61
N THR A 168 30.16 -7.80 -6.44
CA THR A 168 31.42 -7.03 -6.45
C THR A 168 32.34 -7.41 -5.29
N VAL A 169 31.80 -7.63 -4.09
CA VAL A 169 32.57 -8.05 -2.91
C VAL A 169 33.09 -9.49 -3.06
N SER A 170 32.31 -10.36 -3.69
CA SER A 170 32.72 -11.75 -3.95
C SER A 170 33.83 -11.82 -5.02
N ALA A 171 33.77 -10.97 -6.04
CA ALA A 171 34.80 -10.87 -7.07
C ALA A 171 36.13 -10.32 -6.50
N SER A 172 36.09 -9.27 -5.67
CA SER A 172 37.30 -8.66 -5.11
C SER A 172 38.01 -9.56 -4.08
N SER A 173 37.26 -10.33 -3.29
CA SER A 173 37.83 -11.30 -2.34
C SER A 173 38.49 -12.49 -3.04
N SER A 174 37.91 -12.98 -4.15
CA SER A 174 38.54 -14.03 -4.97
C SER A 174 39.85 -13.57 -5.62
N ALA A 175 39.89 -12.34 -6.16
CA ALA A 175 41.09 -11.74 -6.75
C ALA A 175 42.21 -11.52 -5.71
N ALA A 176 41.85 -11.09 -4.50
CA ALA A 176 42.81 -10.91 -3.40
C ALA A 176 43.37 -12.24 -2.85
N SER A 177 42.62 -13.34 -2.96
CA SER A 177 43.10 -14.67 -2.54
C SER A 177 44.11 -15.27 -3.52
N ASN A 178 43.93 -15.04 -4.83
CA ASN A 178 44.85 -15.52 -5.85
C ASN A 178 46.18 -14.74 -5.87
N ALA A 179 46.16 -13.44 -5.55
CA ALA A 179 47.37 -12.61 -5.49
C ALA A 179 48.29 -12.90 -4.29
N LYS A 180 47.87 -13.73 -3.33
CA LYS A 180 48.70 -14.15 -2.17
C LYS A 180 49.30 -15.55 -2.33
N GLN A 181 49.08 -16.20 -3.48
CA GLN A 181 49.63 -17.52 -3.79
C GLN A 181 50.79 -17.49 -4.80
N GLU A 182 51.19 -16.29 -5.26
CA GLU A 182 52.45 -16.04 -5.99
C GLU A 182 53.52 -15.49 -5.05
#